data_AF-A0A0B1TUZ4-F1
#
_entry.id   AF-A0A0B1TUZ4-F1
#
_cell.length_a   1.000
_cell.length_b   1.000
_cell.length_c   1.000
_cell.angle_alpha   90.00
_cell.angle_beta   90.00
_cell.angle_gamma   90.00
#
_symmetry.space_group_name_H-M   'P 1'
#
loop_
_entity.id
_entity.type
_entity.pdbx_description
1 polymer ?
#
loop_
_entity_poly.entity_id
_entity_poly.type
_entity_poly.pdbx_seq_one_letter_code
_entity_poly.pdbx_strand_id
1 'polypeptide(L)'
;MTEVNRPYPATRVSIFAALIVSVASKRSFGIISTNEDFSYLDRFCFQSSTGHLEYSLTYPTSFSPPSLLLYYDTSDQWIRAYKELKTCEDRREVLTNRSLDPAIIRMDPYDSSLSLVGARCRLLTDVFDTEWRQRLNV
;
A
#
# COMPACT_ATOMS: atom_id res chain seq x y z
N MET A 1 -70.23 11.07 -32.74
CA MET A 1 -68.80 10.80 -33.03
C MET A 1 -67.99 11.57 -32.00
N THR A 2 -67.47 10.89 -30.99
CA THR A 2 -66.65 11.50 -29.93
C THR A 2 -65.27 10.86 -29.97
N GLU A 3 -64.28 11.67 -30.32
CA GLU A 3 -62.86 11.32 -30.33
C GLU A 3 -62.37 11.06 -28.90
N VAL A 4 -61.90 9.83 -28.65
CA VAL A 4 -61.31 9.44 -27.37
C VAL A 4 -59.84 9.85 -27.39
N ASN A 5 -59.53 10.97 -26.74
CA ASN A 5 -58.15 11.39 -26.45
C ASN A 5 -57.49 10.38 -25.49
N ARG A 6 -56.51 9.62 -25.99
CA ARG A 6 -55.64 8.78 -25.14
C ARG A 6 -54.45 9.62 -24.65
N PRO A 7 -54.17 9.68 -23.33
CA PRO A 7 -52.96 10.33 -22.85
C PRO A 7 -51.74 9.45 -23.17
N TYR A 8 -50.72 10.05 -23.77
CA TYR A 8 -49.41 9.43 -23.95
C TYR A 8 -48.77 9.10 -22.57
N PRO A 9 -48.09 7.96 -22.40
CA PRO A 9 -47.40 7.65 -21.16
C PRO A 9 -46.16 8.54 -21.05
N ALA A 10 -46.08 9.33 -19.97
CA ALA A 10 -44.89 10.07 -19.62
C ALA A 10 -43.79 9.09 -19.20
N THR A 11 -42.83 8.84 -20.10
CA THR A 11 -41.65 8.02 -19.84
C THR A 11 -40.82 8.72 -18.76
N ARG A 12 -40.81 8.15 -17.55
CA ARG A 12 -39.99 8.66 -16.43
C ARG A 12 -38.51 8.43 -16.74
N VAL A 13 -37.82 9.50 -17.12
CA VAL A 13 -36.35 9.50 -17.23
C VAL A 13 -35.80 9.62 -15.82
N SER A 14 -35.46 8.49 -15.19
CA SER A 14 -34.71 8.49 -13.94
C SER A 14 -33.26 8.86 -14.22
N ILE A 15 -32.91 10.11 -13.96
CA ILE A 15 -31.53 10.58 -13.95
C ILE A 15 -30.86 9.98 -12.72
N PHE A 16 -30.11 8.89 -12.90
CA PHE A 16 -29.21 8.39 -11.87
C PHE A 16 -28.06 9.39 -11.73
N ALA A 17 -28.20 10.32 -10.79
CA ALA A 17 -27.10 11.17 -10.36
C ALA A 17 -26.06 10.28 -9.67
N ALA A 18 -25.00 9.91 -10.38
CA ALA A 18 -23.86 9.22 -9.80
C ALA A 18 -23.19 10.17 -8.80
N LEU A 19 -23.38 9.91 -7.50
CA LEU A 19 -22.67 10.60 -6.43
C LEU A 19 -21.19 10.21 -6.52
N ILE A 20 -20.38 11.07 -7.14
CA ILE A 20 -18.92 10.93 -7.11
C ILE A 20 -18.48 11.29 -5.69
N VAL A 21 -18.27 10.29 -4.84
CA VAL A 21 -17.73 10.47 -3.49
C VAL A 21 -16.25 10.81 -3.61
N SER A 22 -15.84 11.99 -3.12
CA SER A 22 -14.43 12.36 -3.05
C SER A 22 -13.76 11.58 -1.92
N VAL A 23 -12.76 10.76 -2.25
CA VAL A 23 -11.90 10.11 -1.26
C VAL A 23 -10.59 10.87 -1.12
N ALA A 24 -10.07 10.98 0.09
CA ALA A 24 -8.73 11.54 0.33
C ALA A 24 -7.68 10.46 0.10
N SER A 25 -6.78 10.66 -0.86
CA SER A 25 -5.68 9.74 -1.17
C SER A 25 -4.33 10.46 -1.12
N LYS A 26 -3.31 9.81 -0.58
CA LYS A 26 -1.92 10.29 -0.66
C LYS A 26 -1.12 9.35 -1.55
N ARG A 27 -0.29 9.92 -2.44
CA ARG A 27 0.64 9.16 -3.30
C ARG A 27 2.02 9.78 -3.21
N SER A 28 3.01 8.94 -2.94
CA SER A 28 4.42 9.33 -2.84
C SER A 28 5.25 8.46 -3.79
N PHE A 29 6.21 9.07 -4.47
CA PHE A 29 7.11 8.40 -5.42
C PHE A 29 8.50 9.00 -5.30
N GLY A 30 9.53 8.20 -5.58
CA GLY A 30 10.91 8.65 -5.49
C GLY A 30 11.92 7.51 -5.60
N ILE A 31 13.19 7.87 -5.47
CA ILE A 31 14.32 6.95 -5.43
C ILE A 31 15.02 7.14 -4.09
N ILE A 32 15.33 6.03 -3.42
CA ILE A 32 16.03 6.04 -2.15
C ILE A 32 17.43 5.50 -2.38
N SER A 33 18.43 6.32 -2.06
CA SER A 33 19.83 5.96 -2.07
C SER A 33 20.41 6.33 -0.72
N THR A 34 20.69 5.33 0.10
CA THR A 34 21.25 5.51 1.45
C THR A 34 22.26 4.40 1.73
N ASN A 35 23.23 4.73 2.60
CA ASN A 35 24.16 3.74 3.18
C ASN A 35 23.68 3.25 4.55
N GLU A 36 22.53 3.75 5.03
CA GLU A 36 21.91 3.32 6.28
C GLU A 36 21.04 2.08 6.04
N ASP A 37 20.94 1.21 7.06
CA ASP A 37 20.16 -0.02 6.97
C ASP A 37 18.63 0.23 6.97
N PHE A 38 18.21 1.44 7.32
CA PHE A 38 16.81 1.84 7.37
C PHE A 38 16.61 3.20 6.70
N SER A 39 15.42 3.40 6.12
CA SER A 39 15.04 4.67 5.53
C SER A 39 13.56 4.94 5.76
N TYR A 40 13.24 6.18 6.09
CA TYR A 40 11.87 6.63 6.20
C TYR A 40 11.28 6.86 4.80
N LEU A 41 10.16 6.20 4.50
CA LEU A 41 9.46 6.37 3.22
C LEU A 41 8.47 7.52 3.29
N ASP A 42 7.44 7.37 4.13
CA ASP A 42 6.38 8.35 4.25
C ASP A 42 5.49 8.12 5.49
N ARG A 43 4.71 9.15 5.85
CA ARG A 43 3.67 9.15 6.89
C ARG A 43 2.36 9.56 6.24
N PHE A 44 1.35 8.72 6.43
CA PHE A 44 0.02 8.91 5.86
C PHE A 44 -1.04 8.52 6.89
N CYS A 45 -2.22 9.10 6.75
CA CYS A 45 -3.38 8.70 7.54
C CYS A 45 -3.99 7.45 6.90
N PHE A 46 -4.02 6.34 7.63
CA PHE A 46 -4.59 5.08 7.17
C PHE A 46 -5.66 4.59 8.14
N GLN A 47 -6.86 4.36 7.64
CA GLN A 47 -7.94 3.76 8.40
C GLN A 47 -8.02 2.27 8.02
N SER A 48 -7.60 1.36 8.90
CA SER A 48 -7.50 -0.07 8.57
C SER A 48 -8.81 -0.72 8.15
N SER A 49 -9.96 -0.22 8.62
CA SER A 49 -11.28 -0.77 8.32
C SER A 49 -11.76 -0.53 6.88
N THR A 50 -11.28 0.51 6.23
CA THR A 50 -11.83 1.03 4.95
C THR A 50 -10.76 1.51 3.97
N GLY A 51 -9.53 1.67 4.44
CA GLY A 51 -8.41 2.17 3.65
C GLY A 51 -7.74 1.05 2.86
N HIS A 52 -7.27 1.40 1.67
CA HIS A 52 -6.44 0.54 0.84
C HIS A 52 -5.02 1.11 0.76
N LEU A 53 -4.02 0.26 1.01
CA LEU A 53 -2.61 0.61 0.91
C LEU A 53 -1.99 -0.11 -0.29
N GLU A 54 -1.71 0.65 -1.34
CA GLU A 54 -0.99 0.18 -2.53
C GLU A 54 0.46 0.64 -2.49
N TYR A 55 1.38 -0.23 -2.91
CA TYR A 55 2.79 0.11 -3.05
C TYR A 55 3.43 -0.62 -4.23
N SER A 56 4.41 0.05 -4.84
CA SER A 56 5.27 -0.48 -5.90
C SER A 56 6.72 -0.13 -5.56
N LEU A 57 7.47 -1.12 -5.07
CA LEU A 57 8.86 -0.95 -4.69
C LEU A 57 9.75 -1.78 -5.60
N THR A 58 10.83 -1.18 -6.08
CA THR A 58 11.83 -1.84 -6.94
C THR A 58 13.20 -1.69 -6.30
N TYR A 59 13.95 -2.79 -6.20
CA TYR A 59 15.26 -2.82 -5.57
C TYR A 59 16.20 -3.79 -6.31
N PRO A 60 17.53 -3.58 -6.28
CA PRO A 60 18.48 -4.43 -7.01
C PRO A 60 18.43 -5.89 -6.55
N THR A 61 18.63 -6.85 -7.45
CA THR A 61 18.77 -8.27 -7.03
C THR A 61 19.98 -8.51 -6.15
N SER A 62 21.02 -7.69 -6.28
CA SER A 62 22.24 -7.76 -5.46
C SER A 62 22.00 -7.47 -3.98
N PHE A 63 20.87 -6.83 -3.61
CA PHE A 63 20.56 -6.48 -2.24
C PHE A 63 19.82 -7.64 -1.54
N SER A 64 19.99 -7.79 -0.23
CA SER A 64 19.12 -8.68 0.56
C SER A 64 17.67 -8.16 0.48
N PRO A 65 16.64 -9.04 0.42
CA PRO A 65 15.25 -8.60 0.36
C PRO A 65 14.91 -7.65 1.53
N PRO A 66 14.54 -6.39 1.26
CA PRO A 66 14.17 -5.47 2.32
C PRO A 66 12.82 -5.86 2.93
N SER A 67 12.53 -5.31 4.11
CA SER A 67 11.23 -5.42 4.76
C SER A 67 10.62 -4.04 4.91
N LEU A 68 9.35 -3.88 4.51
CA LEU A 68 8.59 -2.67 4.82
C LEU A 68 8.03 -2.80 6.24
N LEU A 69 8.30 -1.79 7.07
CA LEU A 69 7.87 -1.73 8.46
C LEU A 69 6.80 -0.64 8.57
N LEU A 70 5.60 -1.01 9.03
CA LEU A 70 4.47 -0.11 9.21
C LEU A 70 4.29 0.16 10.70
N TYR A 71 4.51 1.41 11.11
CA TYR A 71 4.29 1.85 12.49
C TYR A 71 2.98 2.60 12.59
N TYR A 72 2.19 2.32 13.63
CA TYR A 72 1.07 3.19 13.95
C TYR A 72 1.60 4.50 14.52
N ASP A 73 0.85 5.57 14.27
CA ASP A 73 1.16 6.92 14.73
C ASP A 73 0.75 7.10 16.20
N THR A 74 1.17 6.16 17.05
CA THR A 74 0.99 6.24 18.50
C THR A 74 2.24 6.86 19.12
N SER A 75 2.05 7.54 20.26
CA SER A 75 3.13 8.27 20.94
C SER A 75 4.29 7.38 21.36
N ASP A 76 4.05 6.10 21.59
CA ASP A 76 5.05 5.09 21.93
C ASP A 76 5.77 4.52 20.71
N GLN A 77 5.05 4.17 19.63
CA GLN A 77 5.66 3.49 18.48
C GLN A 77 6.50 4.43 17.61
N TRP A 78 5.97 5.61 17.29
CA TRP A 78 6.64 6.55 16.40
C TRP A 78 7.96 7.06 17.00
N ILE A 79 7.94 7.44 18.28
CA ILE A 79 9.13 7.93 18.98
C ILE A 79 10.18 6.82 19.08
N ARG A 80 9.79 5.61 19.50
CA ARG A 80 10.73 4.49 19.64
C ARG A 80 11.39 4.13 18.33
N ALA A 81 10.61 3.89 17.27
CA ALA A 81 11.12 3.42 15.99
C ALA A 81 12.10 4.39 15.32
N TYR A 82 11.84 5.69 15.43
CA TYR A 82 12.61 6.71 14.70
C TYR A 82 13.62 7.48 15.55
N LYS A 83 13.47 7.54 16.89
CA LYS A 83 14.35 8.33 17.76
C LYS A 83 15.23 7.51 18.70
N GLU A 84 14.76 6.34 19.14
CA GLU A 84 15.43 5.58 20.20
C GLU A 84 16.17 4.36 19.65
N LEU A 85 15.56 3.67 18.69
CA LEU A 85 16.11 2.43 18.13
C LEU A 85 17.16 2.71 17.06
N LYS A 86 18.24 1.94 17.10
CA LYS A 86 19.38 2.11 16.20
C LYS A 86 19.50 0.97 15.20
N THR A 87 19.27 -0.27 15.65
CA THR A 87 19.46 -1.47 14.83
C THR A 87 18.18 -1.85 14.07
N CYS A 88 18.33 -2.75 13.10
CA CYS A 88 17.20 -3.32 12.35
C CYS A 88 16.39 -4.27 13.22
N GLU A 89 17.06 -5.05 14.07
CA GLU A 89 16.48 -6.06 14.95
C GLU A 89 15.55 -5.42 15.97
N ASP A 90 16.01 -4.36 16.65
CA ASP A 90 15.21 -3.68 17.67
C ASP A 90 13.90 -3.14 17.07
N ARG A 91 14.00 -2.57 15.86
CA ARG A 91 12.85 -2.00 15.14
C ARG A 91 11.82 -3.05 14.75
N ARG A 92 12.27 -4.25 14.40
CA ARG A 92 11.40 -5.40 14.10
C ARG A 92 10.75 -5.95 15.36
N GLU A 93 11.47 -5.95 16.49
CA GLU A 93 10.95 -6.45 17.77
C GLU A 93 9.73 -5.65 18.25
N VAL A 94 9.75 -4.32 18.11
CA VAL A 94 8.60 -3.44 18.44
C VAL A 94 7.31 -3.90 17.76
N LEU A 95 7.42 -4.39 16.52
CA LEU A 95 6.28 -4.83 15.71
C LEU A 95 5.88 -6.27 16.00
N THR A 96 6.83 -7.13 16.36
CA THR A 96 6.60 -8.55 16.63
C THR A 96 5.85 -8.77 17.96
N ASN A 97 5.95 -7.83 18.89
CA ASN A 97 5.38 -7.94 20.24
C ASN A 97 3.88 -7.54 20.33
N ARG A 98 3.24 -7.09 19.23
CA ARG A 98 1.80 -6.74 19.22
C ARG A 98 1.03 -7.55 18.18
N SER A 99 0.26 -8.52 18.66
CA SER A 99 -0.36 -9.62 17.93
C SER A 99 -1.59 -9.32 17.05
N LEU A 100 -1.74 -8.15 16.42
CA LEU A 100 -3.03 -7.84 15.75
C LEU A 100 -3.01 -7.57 14.24
N ASP A 101 -1.87 -7.37 13.58
CA ASP A 101 -1.76 -7.39 12.11
C ASP A 101 -0.27 -7.50 11.70
N PRO A 102 0.09 -8.07 10.53
CA PRO A 102 1.47 -8.13 10.09
C PRO A 102 1.97 -6.74 9.67
N ALA A 103 2.43 -5.95 10.65
CA ALA A 103 3.11 -4.68 10.45
C ALA A 103 4.48 -4.81 9.74
N ILE A 104 4.90 -6.05 9.43
CA ILE A 104 6.15 -6.36 8.73
C ILE A 104 5.82 -7.05 7.40
N ILE A 105 6.21 -6.41 6.31
CA ILE A 105 5.96 -6.88 4.94
C ILE A 105 7.32 -7.24 4.30
N ARG A 106 7.62 -8.54 4.18
CA ARG A 106 8.92 -9.03 3.65
C ARG A 106 8.93 -9.04 2.14
N MET A 107 9.81 -8.29 1.48
CA MET A 107 9.82 -8.19 0.01
C MET A 107 10.42 -9.42 -0.70
N ASP A 108 10.72 -10.49 0.03
CA ASP A 108 11.31 -11.70 -0.52
C ASP A 108 10.33 -12.44 -1.47
N PRO A 109 10.64 -12.60 -2.77
CA PRO A 109 9.75 -13.26 -3.72
C PRO A 109 9.46 -14.74 -3.40
N TYR A 110 10.25 -15.39 -2.54
CA TYR A 110 10.07 -16.79 -2.15
C TYR A 110 9.27 -16.96 -0.87
N ASP A 111 8.80 -15.87 -0.25
CA ASP A 111 7.99 -15.95 0.96
C ASP A 111 6.61 -16.54 0.64
N SER A 112 6.37 -17.75 1.13
CA SER A 112 5.12 -18.51 0.93
C SER A 112 3.87 -17.78 1.43
N SER A 113 4.02 -16.84 2.38
CA SER A 113 2.91 -16.02 2.89
C SER A 113 2.40 -14.99 1.88
N LEU A 114 3.19 -14.67 0.84
CA LEU A 114 2.83 -13.68 -0.18
C LEU A 114 1.60 -14.05 -1.00
N SER A 115 1.38 -15.35 -1.21
CA SER A 115 0.24 -15.87 -1.98
C SER A 115 -1.10 -15.56 -1.30
N LEU A 116 -1.10 -15.40 0.02
CA LEU A 116 -2.31 -15.14 0.82
C LEU A 116 -2.70 -13.66 0.85
N VAL A 117 -1.76 -12.74 0.53
CA VAL A 117 -1.95 -11.28 0.63
C VAL A 117 -2.10 -10.63 -0.76
N GLY A 118 -2.20 -11.41 -1.84
CA GLY A 118 -2.35 -10.88 -3.20
C GLY A 118 -1.11 -10.16 -3.74
N ALA A 119 0.04 -10.27 -3.07
CA ALA A 119 1.27 -9.61 -3.49
C ALA A 119 1.86 -10.27 -4.74
N ARG A 120 2.30 -9.46 -5.70
CA ARG A 120 2.98 -9.92 -6.93
C ARG A 120 4.44 -9.48 -6.92
N CYS A 121 5.35 -10.43 -7.11
CA CYS A 121 6.77 -10.16 -7.30
C CYS A 121 7.16 -10.40 -8.76
N ARG A 122 8.00 -9.52 -9.32
CA ARG A 122 8.51 -9.60 -10.70
C ARG A 122 10.00 -9.34 -10.73
N LEU A 123 10.71 -10.07 -11.58
CA LEU A 123 12.09 -9.75 -11.95
C LEU A 123 12.05 -8.82 -13.17
N LEU A 124 12.83 -7.76 -13.13
CA LEU A 124 12.99 -6.78 -14.20
C LEU A 124 14.48 -6.71 -14.55
N THR A 125 14.79 -6.50 -15.82
CA THR A 125 16.16 -6.26 -16.28
C THR A 125 16.19 -4.89 -16.93
N ASP A 126 17.18 -4.08 -16.61
CA ASP A 126 17.35 -2.76 -17.21
C ASP A 126 18.19 -2.81 -18.51
N VAL A 127 18.39 -1.64 -19.12
CA VAL A 127 19.14 -1.49 -20.38
C VAL A 127 20.63 -1.87 -20.22
N PHE A 128 21.13 -1.95 -18.98
CA PHE A 128 22.51 -2.29 -18.65
C PHE A 128 22.63 -3.74 -18.16
N ASP A 129 21.64 -4.60 -18.44
CA ASP A 129 21.57 -5.98 -17.95
C ASP A 129 21.60 -6.11 -16.42
N THR A 130 21.26 -5.04 -15.69
CA THR A 130 21.14 -5.11 -14.23
C THR A 130 19.78 -5.68 -13.88
N GLU A 131 19.78 -6.69 -13.00
CA GLU A 131 18.56 -7.30 -12.53
C GLU A 131 17.98 -6.57 -11.30
N TRP A 132 16.67 -6.42 -11.31
CA TRP A 132 15.88 -5.74 -10.30
C TRP A 132 14.71 -6.61 -9.86
N ARG A 133 14.37 -6.53 -8.58
CA ARG A 133 13.15 -7.13 -8.01
C ARG A 133 12.12 -6.03 -7.79
N GLN A 134 10.93 -6.23 -8.33
CA GLN A 134 9.79 -5.37 -8.09
C GLN A 134 8.72 -6.12 -7.29
N ARG A 135 8.21 -5.48 -6.24
CA ARG A 135 7.03 -5.94 -5.50
C ARG A 135 5.88 -4.96 -5.64
N LEU A 136 4.70 -5.52 -5.91
CA LEU A 136 3.44 -4.81 -6.08
C LEU A 136 2.39 -5.38 -5.11
N ASN A 137 1.64 -4.49 -4.47
CA ASN A 137 0.38 -4.81 -3.79
C ASN A 137 -0.74 -4.00 -4.42
N VAL A 138 -1.81 -4.69 -4.87
CA VAL A 138 -3.01 -4.12 -5.50
C VAL A 138 -4.22 -4.63 -4.74
#